data_AF-A0A6G3WNJ0-F1
#
_entry.id   AF-A0A6G3WNJ0-F1
#
_cell.length_a   1.000
_cell.length_b   1.000
_cell.length_c   1.000
_cell.angle_alpha   90.00
_cell.angle_beta   90.00
_cell.angle_gamma   90.00
#
_symmetry.space_group_name_H-M   'P 1'
#
loop_
_entity.id
_entity.type
_entity.pdbx_description
1 polymer ?
#
loop_
_entity_poly.entity_id
_entity_poly.type
_entity_poly.pdbx_seq_one_letter_code
_entity_poly.pdbx_strand_id
1 'polypeptide(L)'
;MSGRARLALCAYAATLLAAGALIPLVDGVGWLVQAAVLLGVQSGVGALARRVPLARTLTIGVQTLVTVLLLTLVFVRDHALFGVVPGPEALMRLGELLVAGGEDVGTYAIPAPMTDGIKLMVVGGVVLIGLAVDALAVTFRSAAPAGLPLLALYSVAAGLSDGGASWL
;
A
#
# COMPACT_ATOMS: atom_id res chain seq x y z
N MET A 1 17.42 -17.27 -10.63
CA MET A 1 16.24 -16.39 -10.44
C MET A 1 15.83 -15.82 -11.80
N SER A 2 14.54 -15.86 -12.16
CA SER A 2 14.06 -15.27 -13.43
C SER A 2 14.11 -13.74 -13.38
N GLY A 3 14.33 -13.06 -14.51
CA GLY A 3 14.44 -11.58 -14.56
C GLY A 3 13.23 -10.85 -14.00
N ARG A 4 12.04 -11.44 -14.10
CA ARG A 4 10.79 -10.92 -13.52
C ARG A 4 10.77 -10.98 -11.99
N ALA A 5 11.36 -12.02 -11.38
CA ALA A 5 11.45 -12.13 -9.93
C ALA A 5 12.39 -11.07 -9.34
N ARG A 6 13.50 -10.75 -10.04
CA ARG A 6 14.39 -9.65 -9.64
C ARG A 6 13.66 -8.30 -9.70
N LEU A 7 12.91 -8.03 -10.76
CA LEU A 7 12.13 -6.80 -10.90
C LEU A 7 11.06 -6.65 -9.80
N ALA A 8 10.33 -7.71 -9.48
CA ALA A 8 9.36 -7.70 -8.39
C ALA A 8 10.02 -7.45 -7.02
N LEU A 9 11.20 -8.04 -6.78
CA LEU A 9 11.96 -7.80 -5.55
C LEU A 9 12.47 -6.35 -5.45
N CYS A 10 12.94 -5.79 -6.57
CA CYS A 10 13.36 -4.40 -6.64
C CYS A 10 12.19 -3.44 -6.43
N ALA A 11 11.03 -3.72 -7.04
CA ALA A 11 9.80 -2.95 -6.82
C ALA A 11 9.38 -2.99 -5.34
N TYR A 12 9.35 -4.18 -4.75
CA TYR A 12 9.07 -4.37 -3.33
C TYR A 12 10.02 -3.55 -2.44
N ALA A 13 11.33 -3.66 -2.66
CA ALA A 13 12.33 -2.91 -1.89
C ALA A 13 12.20 -1.39 -2.09
N ALA A 14 11.96 -0.93 -3.32
CA ALA A 14 11.78 0.48 -3.62
C ALA A 14 10.54 1.06 -2.92
N THR A 15 9.43 0.33 -2.91
CA THR A 15 8.22 0.74 -2.19
C THR A 15 8.44 0.80 -0.69
N LEU A 16 9.17 -0.16 -0.10
CA LEU A 16 9.52 -0.12 1.32
C LEU A 16 10.44 1.04 1.68
N LEU A 17 11.44 1.33 0.85
CA LEU A 17 12.33 2.46 1.04
C LEU A 17 11.57 3.78 0.95
N ALA A 18 10.66 3.91 -0.02
CA ALA A 18 9.79 5.09 -0.13
C ALA A 18 8.82 5.21 1.05
N ALA A 19 8.27 4.09 1.54
CA ALA A 19 7.46 4.07 2.76
C ALA A 19 8.26 4.49 4.00
N GLY A 20 9.58 4.25 4.01
CA GLY A 20 10.48 4.71 5.07
C GLY A 20 10.44 6.22 5.29
N ALA A 21 10.11 7.01 4.27
CA ALA A 21 9.94 8.47 4.41
C ALA A 21 8.75 8.86 5.31
N LEU A 22 7.78 7.96 5.53
CA LEU A 22 6.63 8.19 6.39
C LEU A 22 6.91 7.86 7.87
N ILE A 23 8.03 7.21 8.21
CA ILE A 23 8.38 6.85 9.60
C ILE A 23 8.31 8.05 10.57
N PRO A 24 8.90 9.23 10.27
CA PRO A 24 8.84 10.35 11.19
C PRO A 24 7.44 11.01 11.30
N LEU A 25 6.52 10.71 10.38
CA LEU A 25 5.20 11.36 10.34
C LEU A 25 4.20 10.72 11.31
N VAL A 26 4.41 9.47 11.70
CA VAL A 26 3.41 8.67 12.41
C VAL A 26 4.01 7.88 13.56
N ASP A 27 3.27 7.80 14.66
CA ASP A 27 3.79 7.18 15.88
C ASP A 27 3.90 5.65 15.77
N GLY A 28 5.02 5.11 16.24
CA GLY A 28 5.35 3.68 16.21
C GLY A 28 5.80 3.12 14.85
N VAL A 29 6.55 2.00 14.88
CA VAL A 29 7.10 1.33 13.67
C VAL A 29 6.33 0.07 13.25
N GLY A 30 5.34 -0.36 14.03
CA GLY A 30 4.60 -1.61 13.80
C GLY A 30 3.84 -1.63 12.47
N TRP A 31 3.40 -0.46 11.99
CA TRP A 31 2.71 -0.32 10.71
C TRP A 31 3.61 -0.65 9.51
N LEU A 32 4.93 -0.38 9.60
CA LEU A 32 5.86 -0.65 8.52
C LEU A 32 6.07 -2.16 8.33
N VAL A 33 6.18 -2.89 9.44
CA VAL A 33 6.24 -4.37 9.41
C VAL A 33 4.94 -4.93 8.83
N GLN A 34 3.80 -4.40 9.23
CA GLN A 34 2.50 -4.79 8.70
C GLN A 34 2.41 -4.53 7.18
N ALA A 35 2.79 -3.34 6.72
CA ALA A 35 2.83 -2.98 5.31
C ALA A 35 3.80 -3.89 4.52
N ALA A 36 4.97 -4.21 5.06
CA ALA A 36 5.93 -5.11 4.44
C ALA A 36 5.37 -6.52 4.26
N VAL A 37 4.70 -7.07 5.28
CA VAL A 37 4.04 -8.38 5.17
C VAL A 37 2.96 -8.36 4.10
N LEU A 38 2.07 -7.36 4.10
CA LEU A 38 0.99 -7.28 3.12
C LEU A 38 1.51 -7.11 1.69
N LEU A 39 2.49 -6.23 1.50
CA LEU A 39 3.15 -6.02 0.23
C LEU A 39 3.87 -7.29 -0.24
N GLY A 40 4.50 -8.03 0.67
CA GLY A 40 5.18 -9.29 0.39
C GLY A 40 4.22 -10.37 -0.08
N VAL A 41 3.06 -10.51 0.58
CA VAL A 41 1.99 -11.43 0.15
C VAL A 41 1.46 -11.02 -1.22
N GLN A 42 1.18 -9.74 -1.44
CA GLN A 42 0.70 -9.22 -2.73
C GLN A 42 1.69 -9.49 -3.87
N SER A 43 2.97 -9.17 -3.67
CA SER A 43 4.03 -9.42 -4.66
C SER A 43 4.25 -10.92 -4.89
N GLY A 44 4.13 -11.74 -3.84
CA GLY A 44 4.16 -13.20 -3.92
C GLY A 44 3.03 -13.77 -4.77
N VAL A 45 1.79 -13.31 -4.54
CA VAL A 45 0.63 -13.67 -5.36
C VAL A 45 0.82 -13.23 -6.81
N GLY A 46 1.32 -12.02 -7.05
CA GLY A 46 1.67 -11.55 -8.39
C GLY A 46 2.70 -12.44 -9.08
N ALA A 47 3.75 -12.84 -8.36
CA ALA A 47 4.78 -13.73 -8.88
C ALA A 47 4.23 -15.13 -9.19
N LEU A 48 3.33 -15.66 -8.36
CA LEU A 48 2.67 -16.96 -8.55
C LEU A 48 1.67 -16.93 -9.71
N ALA A 49 0.81 -15.92 -9.77
CA ALA A 49 -0.19 -15.75 -10.84
C ALA A 49 0.48 -15.63 -12.22
N ARG A 50 1.69 -15.03 -12.29
CA ARG A 50 2.49 -14.93 -13.53
C ARG A 50 3.18 -16.24 -13.93
N ARG A 51 3.19 -17.28 -13.08
CA ARG A 51 3.66 -18.64 -13.46
C ARG A 51 2.60 -19.41 -14.22
N VAL A 52 1.33 -19.04 -14.07
CA VAL A 52 0.19 -19.60 -14.80
C VAL A 52 0.00 -18.77 -16.08
N PRO A 53 -0.36 -19.36 -17.23
CA PRO A 53 -0.64 -18.63 -18.48
C PRO A 53 -1.96 -17.83 -18.42
N LEU A 54 -2.17 -17.06 -17.36
CA LEU A 54 -3.30 -16.15 -17.20
C LEU A 54 -3.09 -14.89 -18.05
N ALA A 55 -4.18 -14.34 -18.58
CA ALA A 55 -4.13 -13.06 -19.29
C ALA A 55 -3.59 -11.96 -18.36
N ARG A 56 -2.76 -11.04 -18.89
CA ARG A 56 -2.09 -9.98 -18.09
C ARG A 56 -3.07 -9.16 -17.26
N THR A 57 -4.23 -8.83 -17.82
CA THR A 57 -5.31 -8.10 -17.12
C THR A 57 -5.86 -8.90 -15.94
N LEU A 58 -5.95 -10.22 -16.09
CA LEU A 58 -6.44 -11.11 -15.04
C LEU A 58 -5.44 -11.19 -13.88
N THR A 59 -4.13 -11.16 -14.15
CA THR A 59 -3.10 -11.08 -13.10
C THR A 59 -3.26 -9.82 -12.25
N ILE A 60 -3.47 -8.66 -12.89
CA ILE A 60 -3.71 -7.40 -12.19
C ILE A 60 -5.01 -7.50 -11.38
N GLY A 61 -6.09 -8.01 -11.98
CA GLY A 61 -7.36 -8.21 -11.28
C GLY A 61 -7.24 -9.08 -10.03
N VAL A 62 -6.50 -10.19 -10.11
CA VAL A 62 -6.24 -11.08 -8.96
C VAL A 62 -5.41 -10.37 -7.90
N GLN A 63 -4.37 -9.62 -8.28
CA GLN A 63 -3.57 -8.87 -7.30
C GLN A 63 -4.42 -7.79 -6.62
N THR A 64 -5.21 -7.01 -7.36
CA THR A 64 -6.13 -6.01 -6.80
C THR A 64 -7.13 -6.66 -5.85
N LEU A 65 -7.73 -7.78 -6.25
CA LEU A 65 -8.67 -8.52 -5.42
C LEU A 65 -8.02 -9.00 -4.11
N VAL A 66 -6.82 -9.58 -4.18
CA VAL A 66 -6.06 -10.00 -3.00
C VAL A 66 -5.69 -8.81 -2.11
N THR A 67 -5.29 -7.68 -2.69
CA THR A 67 -5.00 -6.46 -1.93
C THR A 67 -6.24 -5.98 -1.17
N VAL A 68 -7.40 -5.93 -1.83
CA VAL A 68 -8.66 -5.54 -1.18
C VAL A 68 -9.01 -6.53 -0.06
N LEU A 69 -8.94 -7.83 -0.33
CA LEU A 69 -9.15 -8.88 0.67
C LEU A 69 -8.23 -8.72 1.89
N LEU A 70 -6.94 -8.48 1.66
CA LEU A 70 -5.95 -8.30 2.72
C LEU A 70 -6.25 -7.06 3.56
N LEU A 71 -6.60 -5.93 2.92
CA LEU A 71 -6.98 -4.71 3.64
C LEU A 71 -8.25 -4.91 4.45
N THR A 72 -9.27 -5.55 3.88
CA THR A 72 -10.50 -5.88 4.63
C THR A 72 -10.23 -6.81 5.80
N LEU A 73 -9.42 -7.85 5.59
CA LEU A 73 -9.03 -8.80 6.65
C LEU A 73 -8.26 -8.14 7.79
N VAL A 74 -7.49 -7.10 7.52
CA VAL A 74 -6.62 -6.49 8.53
C VAL A 74 -7.33 -5.37 9.28
N PHE A 75 -8.16 -4.59 8.60
CA PHE A 75 -8.78 -3.39 9.16
C PHE A 75 -10.27 -3.55 9.49
N VAL A 76 -10.96 -4.46 8.84
CA VAL A 76 -12.43 -4.63 8.92
C VAL A 76 -12.77 -6.11 9.10
N ARG A 77 -11.98 -6.78 9.94
CA ARG A 77 -12.06 -8.24 10.16
C ARG A 77 -13.40 -8.66 10.75
N ASP A 78 -14.00 -7.80 11.58
CA ASP A 78 -15.27 -8.05 12.27
C ASP A 78 -16.51 -7.90 11.35
N HIS A 79 -16.38 -7.24 10.19
CA HIS A 79 -17.48 -7.07 9.23
C HIS A 79 -17.26 -7.80 7.89
N ALA A 80 -16.22 -8.64 7.78
CA ALA A 80 -16.02 -9.47 6.61
C ALA A 80 -17.03 -10.62 6.59
N LEU A 81 -17.77 -10.79 5.48
CA LEU A 81 -18.65 -11.95 5.28
C LEU A 81 -17.78 -13.22 5.28
N PHE A 82 -18.10 -14.17 6.16
CA PHE A 82 -17.30 -15.38 6.43
C PHE A 82 -15.86 -15.13 6.89
N GLY A 83 -15.52 -13.91 7.33
CA GLY A 83 -14.18 -13.57 7.80
C GLY A 83 -13.11 -13.54 6.70
N VAL A 84 -13.50 -13.56 5.42
CA VAL A 84 -12.56 -13.59 4.27
C VAL A 84 -13.05 -12.71 3.12
N VAL A 85 -14.34 -12.67 2.81
CA VAL A 85 -14.84 -11.94 1.63
C VAL A 85 -15.30 -10.54 2.05
N PRO A 86 -14.80 -9.46 1.41
CA PRO A 86 -15.32 -8.13 1.63
C PRO A 86 -16.79 -8.08 1.23
N GLY A 87 -17.67 -7.92 2.21
CA GLY A 87 -19.06 -7.57 1.98
C GLY A 87 -19.21 -6.11 1.55
N PRO A 88 -20.38 -5.71 1.03
CA PRO A 88 -20.67 -4.32 0.72
C PRO A 88 -20.48 -3.40 1.95
N GLU A 89 -20.87 -3.88 3.13
CA GLU A 89 -20.71 -3.18 4.41
C GLU A 89 -19.23 -2.98 4.78
N ALA A 90 -18.37 -3.98 4.52
CA ALA A 90 -16.93 -3.86 4.77
C ALA A 90 -16.28 -2.80 3.87
N LEU A 91 -16.74 -2.68 2.62
CA LEU A 91 -16.29 -1.62 1.70
C LEU A 91 -16.76 -0.24 2.16
N MET A 92 -18.00 -0.12 2.65
CA MET A 92 -18.49 1.14 3.24
C MET A 92 -17.64 1.54 4.43
N ARG A 93 -17.35 0.61 5.35
CA ARG A 93 -16.54 0.90 6.54
C ARG A 93 -15.09 1.27 6.21
N LEU A 94 -14.49 0.64 5.19
CA LEU A 94 -13.20 1.07 4.66
C LEU A 94 -13.26 2.51 4.14
N GLY A 95 -14.33 2.88 3.44
CA GLY A 95 -14.58 4.24 2.98
C GLY A 95 -14.69 5.24 4.14
N GLU A 96 -15.46 4.89 5.18
CA GLU A 96 -15.59 5.71 6.39
C GLU A 96 -14.25 5.92 7.09
N LEU A 97 -13.45 4.85 7.26
CA LEU A 97 -12.11 4.95 7.84
C LEU A 97 -11.16 5.79 6.98
N LEU A 98 -11.31 5.76 5.65
CA LEU A 98 -10.56 6.60 4.71
C LEU A 98 -10.93 8.07 4.85
N VAL A 99 -12.21 8.39 4.97
CA VAL A 99 -12.70 9.75 5.20
C VAL A 99 -12.21 10.26 6.55
N ALA A 100 -12.39 9.47 7.61
CA ALA A 100 -11.91 9.80 8.95
C ALA A 100 -10.39 9.99 9.00
N GLY A 101 -9.63 9.12 8.34
CA GLY A 101 -8.18 9.29 8.22
C GLY A 101 -7.78 10.59 7.52
N GLY A 102 -8.52 11.02 6.49
CA GLY A 102 -8.26 12.27 5.78
C GLY A 102 -8.50 13.50 6.66
N GLU A 103 -9.57 13.48 7.46
CA GLU A 103 -9.85 14.52 8.46
C GLU A 103 -8.80 14.53 9.58
N ASP A 104 -8.40 13.34 10.05
CA ASP A 104 -7.37 13.17 11.07
C ASP A 104 -6.00 13.72 10.60
N VAL A 105 -5.58 13.41 9.36
CA VAL A 105 -4.31 13.91 8.80
C VAL A 105 -4.27 15.43 8.70
N GLY A 106 -5.41 16.08 8.44
CA GLY A 106 -5.51 17.54 8.42
C GLY A 106 -5.57 18.20 9.80
N THR A 107 -5.90 17.43 10.84
CA THR A 107 -6.17 17.94 12.20
C THR A 107 -5.01 17.70 13.16
N TYR A 108 -4.32 16.56 13.05
CA TYR A 108 -3.22 16.22 13.95
C TYR A 108 -1.88 16.79 13.50
N ALA A 109 -1.17 17.41 14.44
CA ALA A 109 0.22 17.79 14.23
C ALA A 109 1.12 16.53 14.21
N ILE A 110 2.19 16.57 13.43
CA ILE A 110 3.20 15.51 13.40
C ILE A 110 3.94 15.46 14.75
N PRO A 111 4.21 14.26 15.32
CA PRO A 111 3.83 12.93 14.84
C PRO A 111 2.34 12.62 15.08
N ALA A 112 1.64 12.19 14.04
CA ALA A 112 0.22 11.91 14.13
C ALA A 112 -0.03 10.61 14.94
N PRO A 113 -1.03 10.58 15.84
CA PRO A 113 -1.38 9.36 16.57
C PRO A 113 -1.88 8.30 15.60
N MET A 114 -1.51 7.04 15.83
CA MET A 114 -1.95 5.91 15.00
C MET A 114 -3.40 5.51 15.28
N THR A 115 -4.35 6.31 14.78
CA THR A 115 -5.76 5.93 14.68
C THR A 115 -5.95 4.86 13.61
N ASP A 116 -7.03 4.08 13.68
CA ASP A 116 -7.31 3.04 12.68
C ASP A 116 -7.45 3.63 11.26
N GLY A 117 -7.96 4.87 11.13
CA GLY A 117 -8.08 5.59 9.86
C GLY A 117 -6.72 5.99 9.28
N ILE A 118 -5.84 6.59 10.07
CA ILE A 118 -4.47 6.94 9.64
C ILE A 118 -3.70 5.66 9.27
N LYS A 119 -3.81 4.61 10.08
CA LYS A 119 -3.15 3.33 9.82
C LYS A 119 -3.64 2.70 8.51
N LEU A 120 -4.94 2.79 8.22
CA LEU A 120 -5.52 2.36 6.95
C LEU A 120 -4.94 3.16 5.78
N MET A 121 -4.90 4.50 5.88
CA MET A 121 -4.37 5.35 4.81
C MET A 121 -2.89 5.07 4.53
N VAL A 122 -2.07 4.95 5.57
CA VAL A 122 -0.63 4.71 5.43
C VAL A 122 -0.36 3.31 4.86
N VAL A 123 -0.88 2.26 5.50
CA VAL A 123 -0.64 0.88 5.07
C VAL A 123 -1.32 0.60 3.73
N GLY A 124 -2.56 1.06 3.55
CA GLY A 124 -3.31 0.94 2.30
C GLY A 124 -2.64 1.68 1.15
N GLY A 125 -2.19 2.91 1.37
CA GLY A 125 -1.44 3.70 0.39
C GLY A 125 -0.15 3.01 -0.05
N VAL A 126 0.65 2.50 0.88
CA VAL A 126 1.90 1.77 0.57
C VAL A 126 1.62 0.51 -0.26
N VAL A 127 0.63 -0.29 0.12
CA VAL A 127 0.29 -1.53 -0.61
C VAL A 127 -0.28 -1.20 -2.00
N LEU A 128 -1.14 -0.20 -2.13
CA LEU A 128 -1.68 0.27 -3.42
C LEU A 128 -0.59 0.80 -4.35
N ILE A 129 0.34 1.59 -3.82
CA ILE A 129 1.48 2.09 -4.60
C ILE A 129 2.38 0.94 -5.02
N GLY A 130 2.65 -0.01 -4.13
CA GLY A 130 3.38 -1.22 -4.46
C GLY A 130 2.71 -2.06 -5.55
N LEU A 131 1.36 -2.14 -5.55
CA LEU A 131 0.59 -2.78 -6.61
C LEU A 131 0.77 -2.05 -7.95
N ALA A 132 0.68 -0.73 -7.95
CA ALA A 132 0.87 0.09 -9.14
C ALA A 132 2.29 -0.07 -9.70
N VAL A 133 3.32 -0.04 -8.84
CA VAL A 133 4.72 -0.25 -9.24
C VAL A 133 4.92 -1.65 -9.80
N ASP A 134 4.42 -2.71 -9.17
CA ASP A 134 4.53 -4.08 -9.67
C ASP A 134 3.78 -4.28 -11.00
N ALA A 135 2.58 -3.70 -11.14
CA ALA A 135 1.84 -3.72 -12.39
C ALA A 135 2.59 -3.00 -13.51
N LEU A 136 3.10 -1.80 -13.27
CA LEU A 136 3.82 -1.00 -14.28
C LEU A 136 5.18 -1.62 -14.64
N ALA A 137 6.00 -1.94 -13.64
CA ALA A 137 7.34 -2.47 -13.84
C ALA A 137 7.31 -3.87 -14.45
N VAL A 138 6.38 -4.74 -14.02
CA VAL A 138 6.40 -6.17 -14.37
C VAL A 138 5.34 -6.53 -15.42
N THR A 139 4.13 -5.95 -15.38
CA THR A 139 3.06 -6.25 -16.36
C THR A 139 3.21 -5.45 -17.65
N PHE A 140 3.47 -4.15 -17.53
CA PHE A 140 3.69 -3.27 -18.68
C PHE A 140 5.13 -3.26 -19.16
N ARG A 141 6.06 -3.88 -18.42
CA ARG A 141 7.51 -3.90 -18.72
C ARG A 141 8.07 -2.49 -18.93
N SER A 142 7.50 -1.50 -18.25
CA SER A 142 7.88 -0.11 -18.39
C SER A 142 8.38 0.42 -17.05
N ALA A 143 9.69 0.61 -16.95
CA ALA A 143 10.34 1.09 -15.73
C ALA A 143 10.11 2.60 -15.49
N ALA A 144 9.98 3.38 -16.57
CA ALA A 144 9.80 4.83 -16.50
C ALA A 144 8.53 5.27 -15.71
N PRO A 145 7.31 4.76 -15.99
CA PRO A 145 6.11 5.17 -15.27
C PRO A 145 6.06 4.61 -13.84
N ALA A 146 6.82 3.56 -13.53
CA ALA A 146 6.84 2.97 -12.19
C ALA A 146 7.47 3.91 -11.13
N GLY A 147 8.23 4.92 -11.57
CA GLY A 147 8.72 5.98 -10.69
C GLY A 147 7.62 6.94 -10.22
N LEU A 148 6.54 7.13 -10.98
CA LEU A 148 5.49 8.11 -10.64
C LEU A 148 4.75 7.75 -9.33
N PRO A 149 4.31 6.51 -9.09
CA PRO A 149 3.71 6.14 -7.81
C PRO A 149 4.67 6.31 -6.62
N LEU A 150 5.97 6.01 -6.81
CA LEU A 150 6.97 6.17 -5.75
C LEU A 150 7.24 7.65 -5.45
N LEU A 151 7.30 8.49 -6.49
CA LEU A 151 7.39 9.94 -6.34
C LEU A 151 6.16 10.48 -5.62
N ALA A 152 4.96 10.03 -5.94
CA ALA A 152 3.74 10.44 -5.24
C ALA A 152 3.81 10.10 -3.74
N LEU A 153 4.25 8.88 -3.39
CA LEU A 153 4.43 8.49 -1.98
C LEU A 153 5.42 9.41 -1.26
N TYR A 154 6.56 9.68 -1.89
CA TYR A 154 7.59 10.55 -1.34
C TYR A 154 7.11 12.00 -1.24
N SER A 155 6.43 12.53 -2.25
CA SER A 155 5.88 13.88 -2.25
C SER A 155 4.84 14.09 -1.16
N VAL A 156 4.01 13.08 -0.86
CA VAL A 156 3.08 13.12 0.27
C VAL A 156 3.85 13.16 1.59
N ALA A 157 4.86 12.31 1.76
CA ALA A 157 5.72 12.33 2.95
C ALA A 157 6.40 13.70 3.14
N ALA A 158 6.98 14.24 2.06
CA ALA A 158 7.67 15.52 2.07
C ALA A 158 6.71 16.69 2.38
N GLY A 159 5.56 16.74 1.70
CA GLY A 159 4.57 17.81 1.91
C GLY A 159 3.93 17.80 3.29
N LEU A 160 3.81 16.64 3.93
CA LEU A 160 3.37 16.54 5.32
C LEU A 160 4.51 16.93 6.29
N SER A 161 5.76 16.60 5.98
CA SER A 161 6.92 16.87 6.85
C SER A 161 7.31 18.35 7.03
N ASP A 162 6.71 19.27 6.26
CA ASP A 162 7.04 20.71 6.24
C ASP A 162 6.80 21.46 7.57
N GLY A 163 6.26 20.80 8.60
CA GLY A 163 6.24 21.34 9.97
C GLY A 163 7.56 21.21 10.75
N GLY A 164 8.52 20.39 10.28
CA GLY A 164 9.73 20.05 11.05
C GLY A 164 11.06 20.49 10.43
N ALA A 165 11.07 20.94 9.17
CA ALA A 165 12.28 21.29 8.43
C ALA A 165 12.19 22.68 7.79
N SER A 166 11.68 23.67 8.54
CA SER A 166 12.18 25.02 8.32
C SER A 166 13.69 25.01 8.61
N TRP A 167 14.51 25.71 7.82
CA TRP A 167 15.97 25.92 7.97
C TRP A 167 16.92 24.72 7.76
N LEU A 168 17.11 24.36 6.48
CA LEU A 168 18.43 24.55 5.82
C LEU A 168 18.25 25.40 4.56
#